data_AF-U2M7U1-F1
#
_entry.id   AF-U2M7U1-F1
#
_cell.length_a   1.000
_cell.length_b   1.000
_cell.length_c   1.000
_cell.angle_alpha   90.00
_cell.angle_beta   90.00
_cell.angle_gamma   90.00
#
_symmetry.space_group_name_H-M   'P 1'
#
loop_
_entity.id
_entity.type
_entity.pdbx_description
1 polymer ?
#
loop_
_entity_poly.entity_id
_entity_poly.type
_entity_poly.pdbx_seq_one_letter_code
_entity_poly.pdbx_strand_id
1 'polypeptide(L)'
;MLKAAIFCLVIFINPFYSCSSNRNSNSKDKSMDTTFCWEPLIASPRFYPMETKYARVGIGNSGNWVSVMEKFTGMGLGNADGTIDMSSVTEDGKLEVPSSIDVLWLSYTEKKFYRVKAQLPLYLQSKMLKLFREGYHQSLLKEHLTYDSFVINMLPKGHVWLYLTGTGRSELVCDSLQGEEVQMSLKDFDEEGYEYRKTLDAFCKGRLTDYPDVIDNLKKNGIPENLWEKYKRRFPYEITYSFENNNSILGHNYLYRFLTGEYFHRDDNVKHPTLPCVREIQCIWKVGTTEYDGFFFFDENEIIEKYAEAFGSTEKKGELVIHISKYNNKFDIFLRVDGKKYPLQKTMIHVFRDTPQKLKEDDEPFYNNHRDIYSGDIHYIGE
;
A
#
# COMPACT_ATOMS: atom_id res chain seq x y z
N MET A 1 2.03 -10.82 -36.53
CA MET A 1 2.94 -10.53 -35.42
C MET A 1 2.47 -9.28 -34.71
N LEU A 2 1.61 -9.45 -33.71
CA LEU A 2 1.46 -8.56 -32.56
C LEU A 2 0.73 -9.43 -31.55
N LYS A 3 1.49 -10.03 -30.63
CA LYS A 3 0.92 -10.78 -29.51
C LYS A 3 0.22 -9.73 -28.65
N ALA A 4 -1.07 -9.93 -28.41
CA ALA A 4 -1.81 -9.20 -27.40
C ALA A 4 -1.00 -9.25 -26.10
N ALA A 5 -0.48 -8.09 -25.71
CA ALA A 5 0.07 -7.88 -24.40
C ALA A 5 -1.12 -8.05 -23.44
N ILE A 6 -1.22 -9.24 -22.86
CA ILE A 6 -1.95 -9.46 -21.62
C ILE A 6 -1.42 -8.37 -20.69
N PHE A 7 -2.32 -7.46 -20.36
CA PHE A 7 -2.02 -6.31 -19.57
C PHE A 7 -1.88 -6.76 -18.11
N CYS A 8 -0.73 -7.37 -17.81
CA CYS A 8 -0.21 -7.43 -16.47
C CYS A 8 0.03 -5.99 -16.05
N LEU A 9 -0.94 -5.39 -15.34
CA LEU A 9 -0.53 -4.56 -14.23
C LEU A 9 0.41 -5.46 -13.42
N VAL A 10 1.65 -5.04 -13.24
CA VAL A 10 2.63 -5.77 -12.44
C VAL A 10 2.07 -5.78 -11.01
N ILE A 11 1.22 -6.76 -10.73
CA ILE A 11 1.12 -7.36 -9.42
C ILE A 11 2.50 -7.98 -9.29
N PHE A 12 3.37 -7.37 -8.49
CA PHE A 12 4.42 -8.13 -7.85
C PHE A 12 3.70 -9.17 -7.00
N ILE A 13 3.31 -10.26 -7.64
CA ILE A 13 3.20 -11.54 -6.98
C ILE A 13 4.67 -11.80 -6.68
N ASN A 14 5.11 -11.41 -5.48
CA ASN A 14 6.36 -11.94 -4.94
C ASN A 14 6.30 -13.44 -5.23
N PRO A 15 7.27 -14.01 -5.96
CA PRO A 15 7.38 -15.44 -6.02
C PRO A 15 7.71 -15.85 -4.58
N PHE A 16 6.67 -16.05 -3.78
CA PHE A 16 6.78 -16.70 -2.49
C PHE A 16 7.39 -18.05 -2.81
N TYR A 17 8.68 -18.19 -2.53
CA TYR A 17 9.19 -19.47 -2.08
C TYR A 17 8.43 -19.74 -0.80
N SER A 18 7.28 -20.38 -0.97
CA SER A 18 6.52 -21.04 0.07
C SER A 18 7.55 -21.75 0.93
N CYS A 19 7.74 -21.27 2.17
CA CYS A 19 8.32 -22.12 3.20
C CYS A 19 7.47 -23.38 3.15
N SER A 20 8.05 -24.48 2.66
CA SER A 20 7.40 -25.78 2.69
C SER A 20 7.38 -26.27 4.14
N SER A 21 6.63 -25.58 5.00
CA SER A 21 6.30 -26.10 6.32
C SER A 21 5.21 -27.13 6.11
N ASN A 22 5.58 -28.39 6.34
CA ASN A 22 4.72 -29.55 6.42
C ASN A 22 3.25 -29.22 6.74
N ARG A 23 2.37 -29.57 5.78
CA ARG A 23 0.93 -29.71 6.01
C ARG A 23 0.72 -30.79 7.06
N ASN A 24 0.62 -30.40 8.32
CA ASN A 24 -0.10 -31.08 9.39
C ASN A 24 -0.05 -30.20 10.64
N SER A 25 -1.04 -29.32 10.81
CA SER A 25 -1.40 -28.87 12.14
C SER A 25 -2.88 -29.15 12.38
N ASN A 26 -3.10 -30.12 13.26
CA ASN A 26 -4.35 -30.30 13.99
C ASN A 26 -4.83 -28.96 14.54
N SER A 27 -6.15 -28.83 14.70
CA SER A 27 -6.90 -27.75 15.34
C SER A 27 -6.41 -27.40 16.76
N LYS A 28 -5.21 -26.82 16.88
CA LYS A 28 -4.74 -26.14 18.08
C LYS A 28 -5.28 -24.73 18.07
N ASP A 29 -5.69 -24.29 19.25
CA ASP A 29 -6.17 -22.94 19.49
C ASP A 29 -5.08 -21.92 19.14
N LYS A 30 -5.26 -21.21 18.00
CA LYS A 30 -4.34 -20.16 17.51
C LYS A 30 -4.20 -19.00 18.49
N SER A 31 -5.05 -18.91 19.53
CA SER A 31 -5.01 -17.85 20.53
C SER A 31 -3.71 -17.81 21.36
N MET A 32 -2.96 -18.92 21.39
CA MET A 32 -1.75 -19.07 22.22
C MET A 32 -0.43 -18.84 21.45
N ASP A 33 -0.46 -18.67 20.13
CA ASP A 33 0.75 -18.49 19.33
C ASP A 33 1.45 -17.16 19.67
N THR A 34 2.77 -17.20 19.84
CA THR A 34 3.60 -16.03 20.18
C THR A 34 4.71 -15.76 19.16
N THR A 35 4.92 -16.68 18.23
CA THR A 35 5.91 -16.57 17.14
C THR A 35 5.26 -16.87 15.79
N PHE A 36 5.70 -16.16 14.74
CA PHE A 36 5.10 -16.19 13.39
C PHE A 36 6.20 -16.13 12.32
N CYS A 37 5.93 -16.67 11.13
CA CYS A 37 6.83 -16.54 9.99
C CYS A 37 6.64 -15.15 9.38
N TRP A 38 7.57 -14.23 9.63
CA TRP A 38 7.58 -12.92 8.98
C TRP A 38 9.00 -12.39 8.79
N GLU A 39 9.17 -11.47 7.85
CA GLU A 39 10.46 -10.84 7.54
C GLU A 39 10.42 -9.31 7.67
N PRO A 40 11.52 -8.66 8.10
CA PRO A 40 11.61 -7.22 8.14
C PRO A 40 11.99 -6.67 6.75
N LEU A 41 11.24 -5.71 6.26
CA LEU A 41 11.45 -5.07 4.96
C LEU A 41 11.51 -3.54 5.11
N ILE A 42 11.99 -2.86 4.08
CA ILE A 42 11.99 -1.40 3.99
C ILE A 42 11.28 -0.92 2.74
N ALA A 43 10.64 0.25 2.83
CA ALA A 43 9.97 0.89 1.70
C ALA A 43 10.12 2.41 1.77
N SER A 44 9.80 3.08 0.67
CA SER A 44 9.65 4.53 0.62
C SER A 44 8.77 4.92 -0.58
N PRO A 45 8.18 6.13 -0.57
CA PRO A 45 7.38 6.61 -1.67
C PRO A 45 8.16 6.61 -2.99
N ARG A 46 7.48 6.31 -4.08
CA ARG A 46 8.00 6.28 -5.45
C ARG A 46 8.71 7.57 -5.83
N PHE A 47 8.13 8.71 -5.46
CA PHE A 47 8.69 10.02 -5.77
C PHE A 47 9.68 10.56 -4.74
N TYR A 48 9.96 9.81 -3.67
CA TYR A 48 10.93 10.16 -2.64
C TYR A 48 11.80 8.94 -2.30
N PRO A 49 12.57 8.40 -3.26
CA PRO A 49 13.42 7.24 -3.04
C PRO A 49 14.48 7.50 -1.97
N MET A 50 14.79 6.46 -1.20
CA MET A 50 15.70 6.49 -0.05
C MET A 50 16.71 5.34 -0.10
N GLU A 51 17.85 5.52 0.55
CA GLU A 51 18.89 4.49 0.73
C GLU A 51 19.21 4.29 2.21
N THR A 52 19.11 3.07 2.72
CA THR A 52 19.49 2.78 4.11
C THR A 52 21.00 2.50 4.20
N LYS A 53 21.63 3.03 5.25
CA LYS A 53 22.93 2.53 5.70
C LYS A 53 22.75 1.19 6.39
N TYR A 54 21.72 1.12 7.24
CA TYR A 54 21.23 -0.09 7.88
C TYR A 54 19.77 0.11 8.29
N ALA A 55 19.05 -1.00 8.38
CA ALA A 55 17.78 -1.10 9.07
C ALA A 55 17.74 -2.42 9.85
N ARG A 56 17.21 -2.39 11.06
CA ARG A 56 17.04 -3.59 11.88
C ARG A 56 15.82 -3.50 12.78
N VAL A 57 15.25 -4.65 13.07
CA VAL A 57 14.03 -4.82 13.89
C VAL A 57 14.36 -5.67 15.10
N GLY A 58 14.03 -5.19 16.29
CA GLY A 58 14.13 -5.97 17.51
C GLY A 58 12.95 -6.93 17.64
N ILE A 59 13.21 -8.15 18.11
CA ILE A 59 12.22 -9.22 18.23
C ILE A 59 11.88 -9.47 19.70
N GLY A 60 10.60 -9.32 20.06
CA GLY A 60 10.12 -9.55 21.42
C GLY A 60 10.91 -8.76 22.46
N ASN A 61 11.03 -9.30 23.67
CA ASN A 61 11.83 -8.69 24.75
C ASN A 61 13.20 -9.39 24.93
N SER A 62 13.65 -10.13 23.92
CA SER A 62 14.86 -10.95 23.97
C SER A 62 16.17 -10.14 23.84
N GLY A 63 16.10 -8.92 23.30
CA GLY A 63 17.27 -8.14 22.90
C GLY A 63 17.86 -8.54 21.54
N ASN A 64 17.26 -9.52 20.86
CA ASN A 64 17.68 -9.95 19.53
C ASN A 64 17.20 -8.98 18.44
N TRP A 65 17.99 -8.87 17.37
CA TRP A 65 17.73 -8.01 16.22
C TRP A 65 17.87 -8.80 14.92
N VAL A 66 16.98 -8.53 13.97
CA VAL A 66 17.11 -8.98 12.57
C VAL A 66 17.43 -7.78 11.71
N SER A 67 18.39 -7.93 10.80
CA SER A 67 18.75 -6.88 9.85
C SER A 67 17.91 -7.01 8.59
N VAL A 68 17.56 -5.88 7.99
CA VAL A 68 17.00 -5.82 6.62
C VAL A 68 18.17 -5.85 5.65
N MET A 69 18.08 -6.67 4.60
CA MET A 69 19.16 -6.82 3.63
C MET A 69 19.15 -5.71 2.59
N GLU A 70 17.97 -5.29 2.19
CA GLU A 70 17.74 -4.30 1.16
C GLU A 70 18.17 -2.92 1.64
N LYS A 71 18.73 -2.15 0.70
CA LYS A 71 19.18 -0.78 0.95
C LYS A 71 18.42 0.25 0.17
N PHE A 72 18.05 -0.06 -1.06
CA PHE A 72 17.40 0.87 -1.98
C PHE A 72 15.88 0.74 -1.90
N THR A 73 15.19 1.88 -1.91
CA THR A 73 13.73 1.92 -1.83
C THR A 73 13.17 2.98 -2.77
N GLY A 74 11.87 2.88 -3.09
CA GLY A 74 11.17 3.81 -3.99
C GLY A 74 10.05 3.13 -4.79
N MET A 75 9.43 2.08 -4.24
CA MET A 75 8.37 1.30 -4.90
C MET A 75 6.97 1.74 -4.46
N GLY A 76 6.89 2.66 -3.50
CA GLY A 76 5.66 3.19 -2.95
C GLY A 76 5.41 2.83 -1.49
N LEU A 77 4.37 3.42 -0.92
CA LEU A 77 3.98 3.27 0.48
C LEU A 77 3.65 1.82 0.84
N GLY A 78 4.44 1.26 1.75
CA GLY A 78 4.26 -0.11 2.24
C GLY A 78 4.61 -1.19 1.18
N ASN A 79 5.10 -0.79 0.00
CA ASN A 79 5.55 -1.70 -1.04
C ASN A 79 7.06 -1.86 -0.93
N ALA A 80 7.50 -3.01 -0.43
CA ALA A 80 8.90 -3.39 -0.42
C ALA A 80 9.23 -4.34 -1.58
N ASP A 81 10.45 -4.24 -2.08
CA ASP A 81 11.08 -5.23 -2.96
C ASP A 81 12.16 -5.92 -2.12
N GLY A 82 12.26 -7.24 -2.20
CA GLY A 82 13.15 -8.03 -1.32
C GLY A 82 12.47 -9.22 -0.65
N THR A 83 13.27 -10.24 -0.35
CA THR A 83 12.88 -11.42 0.43
C THR A 83 14.10 -11.90 1.21
N ILE A 84 13.90 -12.24 2.47
CA ILE A 84 14.90 -12.81 3.37
C ILE A 84 14.51 -14.26 3.63
N ASP A 85 15.44 -15.19 3.41
CA ASP A 85 15.25 -16.58 3.82
C ASP A 85 15.29 -16.69 5.36
N MET A 86 14.11 -16.67 5.97
CA MET A 86 13.94 -16.73 7.42
C MET A 86 14.38 -18.06 8.05
N SER A 87 14.56 -19.13 7.25
CA SER A 87 15.10 -20.41 7.76
C SER A 87 16.55 -20.29 8.25
N SER A 88 17.26 -19.24 7.83
CA SER A 88 18.60 -18.92 8.30
C SER A 88 18.62 -18.18 9.66
N VAL A 89 17.48 -17.66 10.13
CA VAL A 89 17.38 -16.82 11.34
C VAL A 89 16.95 -17.63 12.56
N THR A 90 16.00 -18.56 12.42
CA THR A 90 15.58 -19.49 13.47
C THR A 90 15.34 -20.89 12.89
N GLU A 91 15.47 -21.94 13.71
CA GLU A 91 15.34 -23.35 13.28
C GLU A 91 13.97 -23.66 12.65
N ASP A 92 12.91 -22.95 13.07
CA ASP A 92 11.55 -23.08 12.53
C ASP A 92 11.12 -21.88 11.65
N GLY A 93 12.00 -20.91 11.41
CA GLY A 93 11.73 -19.69 10.66
C GLY A 93 10.70 -18.75 11.31
N LYS A 94 10.37 -18.93 12.60
CA LYS A 94 9.40 -18.10 13.32
C LYS A 94 10.09 -17.09 14.23
N LEU A 95 9.52 -15.90 14.29
CA LEU A 95 9.95 -14.79 15.13
C LEU A 95 8.81 -14.31 16.04
N GLU A 96 9.13 -13.84 17.24
CA GLU A 96 8.16 -13.05 18.02
C GLU A 96 7.80 -11.75 17.29
N VAL A 97 6.79 -11.03 17.78
CA VAL A 97 6.37 -9.77 17.15
C VAL A 97 7.47 -8.69 17.20
N PRO A 98 7.49 -7.76 16.23
CA PRO A 98 8.38 -6.60 16.25
C PRO A 98 8.22 -5.80 17.54
N SER A 99 9.33 -5.49 18.20
CA SER A 99 9.33 -4.74 19.46
C SER A 99 10.07 -3.41 19.38
N SER A 100 11.01 -3.26 18.44
CA SER A 100 11.77 -2.01 18.25
C SER A 100 12.31 -1.90 16.83
N ILE A 101 12.69 -0.69 16.42
CA ILE A 101 13.35 -0.43 15.13
C ILE A 101 14.58 0.45 15.35
N ASP A 102 15.61 0.27 14.50
CA ASP A 102 16.75 1.17 14.36
C ASP A 102 17.10 1.24 12.87
N VAL A 103 16.78 2.37 12.25
CA VAL A 103 16.96 2.62 10.82
C VAL A 103 17.68 3.94 10.62
N LEU A 104 18.72 3.92 9.79
CA LEU A 104 19.46 5.10 9.37
C LEU A 104 19.52 5.14 7.85
N TRP A 105 19.11 6.26 7.26
CA TRP A 105 18.97 6.37 5.81
C TRP A 105 19.33 7.74 5.28
N LEU A 106 19.61 7.79 3.98
CA LEU A 106 19.76 8.98 3.16
C LEU A 106 18.47 9.19 2.36
N SER A 107 17.92 10.39 2.45
CA SER A 107 16.93 10.87 1.48
C SER A 107 17.62 11.53 0.30
N TYR A 108 17.46 10.96 -0.90
CA TYR A 108 18.09 11.52 -2.10
C TYR A 108 17.51 12.88 -2.48
N THR A 109 16.20 13.04 -2.30
CA THR A 109 15.48 14.26 -2.70
C THR A 109 15.74 15.41 -1.73
N GLU A 110 15.93 15.11 -0.44
CA GLU A 110 16.27 16.12 0.58
C GLU A 110 17.77 16.31 0.77
N LYS A 111 18.60 15.36 0.32
CA LYS A 111 20.06 15.31 0.54
C LYS A 111 20.42 15.36 2.03
N LYS A 112 19.65 14.61 2.82
CA LYS A 112 19.74 14.59 4.29
C LYS A 112 19.75 13.17 4.81
N PHE A 113 20.47 12.97 5.89
CA PHE A 113 20.46 11.71 6.63
C PHE A 113 19.49 11.81 7.80
N TYR A 114 18.75 10.74 8.03
CA TYR A 114 17.83 10.63 9.15
C TYR A 114 18.06 9.33 9.90
N ARG A 115 17.66 9.32 11.17
CA ARG A 115 17.64 8.11 11.98
C ARG A 115 16.41 8.05 12.86
N VAL A 116 15.80 6.86 12.91
CA VAL A 116 14.82 6.48 13.93
C VAL A 116 15.37 5.30 14.70
N LYS A 117 15.54 5.48 16.01
CA LYS A 117 15.76 4.38 16.96
C LYS A 117 14.66 4.43 18.01
N ALA A 118 13.75 3.47 17.98
CA ALA A 118 12.54 3.51 18.81
C ALA A 118 12.18 2.13 19.36
N GLN A 119 11.80 2.10 20.64
CA GLN A 119 11.04 0.98 21.20
C GLN A 119 9.58 1.16 20.81
N LEU A 120 8.97 0.13 20.23
CA LEU A 120 7.54 0.14 19.92
C LEU A 120 6.74 -0.01 21.21
N PRO A 121 5.78 0.88 21.51
CA PRO A 121 4.94 0.76 22.69
C PRO A 121 4.13 -0.53 22.72
N LEU A 122 3.77 -0.98 23.93
CA LEU A 122 3.06 -2.25 24.16
C LEU A 122 1.74 -2.35 23.38
N TYR A 123 1.03 -1.24 23.17
CA TYR A 123 -0.22 -1.25 22.40
C TYR A 123 0.01 -1.58 20.93
N LEU A 124 1.13 -1.14 20.33
CA LEU A 124 1.49 -1.51 18.94
C LEU A 124 1.89 -2.98 18.86
N GLN A 125 2.71 -3.45 19.79
CA GLN A 125 3.09 -4.86 19.85
C GLN A 125 1.85 -5.76 19.99
N SER A 126 0.90 -5.35 20.83
CA SER A 126 -0.37 -6.05 21.04
C SER A 126 -1.28 -5.99 19.81
N LYS A 127 -1.34 -4.85 19.10
CA LYS A 127 -2.05 -4.70 17.82
C LYS A 127 -1.47 -5.66 16.76
N MET A 128 -0.14 -5.70 16.61
CA MET A 128 0.52 -6.60 15.68
C MET A 128 0.32 -8.07 16.05
N LEU A 129 0.47 -8.44 17.32
CA LEU A 129 0.21 -9.79 17.80
C LEU A 129 -1.22 -10.25 17.48
N LYS A 130 -2.20 -9.37 17.69
CA LYS A 130 -3.59 -9.64 17.33
C LYS A 130 -3.73 -9.89 15.83
N LEU A 131 -3.16 -9.01 14.99
CA LEU A 131 -3.20 -9.15 13.53
C LEU A 131 -2.56 -10.46 13.05
N PHE A 132 -1.42 -10.86 13.60
CA PHE A 132 -0.76 -12.13 13.26
C PHE A 132 -1.59 -13.36 13.65
N ARG A 133 -2.22 -13.34 14.84
CA ARG A 133 -3.06 -14.46 15.33
C ARG A 133 -4.36 -14.59 14.56
N GLU A 134 -5.02 -13.46 14.32
CA GLU A 134 -6.32 -13.42 13.64
C GLU A 134 -6.17 -13.70 12.16
N GLY A 135 -5.13 -13.17 11.50
CA GLY A 135 -4.97 -13.26 10.06
C GLY A 135 -6.18 -12.69 9.31
N TYR A 136 -6.44 -13.19 8.11
CA TYR A 136 -7.57 -12.75 7.28
C TYR A 136 -7.93 -13.80 6.22
N HIS A 137 -9.16 -13.71 5.71
CA HIS A 137 -9.58 -14.56 4.59
C HIS A 137 -9.22 -13.90 3.26
N GLN A 138 -8.49 -14.62 2.41
CA GLN A 138 -8.18 -14.17 1.05
C GLN A 138 -9.20 -14.81 0.08
N SER A 139 -10.07 -13.99 -0.48
CA SER A 139 -11.21 -14.40 -1.31
C SER A 139 -10.85 -15.08 -2.64
N LEU A 140 -9.78 -14.65 -3.32
CA LEU A 140 -9.27 -15.25 -4.56
C LEU A 140 -8.66 -16.63 -4.33
N LEU A 141 -7.83 -16.77 -3.29
CA LEU A 141 -7.18 -18.03 -2.94
C LEU A 141 -8.12 -18.97 -2.18
N LYS A 142 -9.20 -18.43 -1.60
CA LYS A 142 -10.14 -19.14 -0.71
C LYS A 142 -9.42 -19.75 0.49
N GLU A 143 -8.39 -19.08 0.97
CA GLU A 143 -7.54 -19.53 2.06
C GLU A 143 -7.53 -18.51 3.20
N HIS A 144 -7.26 -18.99 4.41
CA HIS A 144 -7.01 -18.14 5.56
C HIS A 144 -5.51 -17.90 5.67
N LEU A 145 -5.09 -16.66 5.43
CA LEU A 145 -3.69 -16.25 5.46
C LEU A 145 -3.39 -15.41 6.70
N THR A 146 -2.12 -15.08 6.89
CA THR A 146 -1.67 -14.09 7.87
C THR A 146 -0.59 -13.23 7.25
N TYR A 147 -0.20 -12.18 7.96
CA TYR A 147 0.88 -11.28 7.57
C TYR A 147 2.21 -12.02 7.61
N ASP A 148 3.05 -11.78 6.62
CA ASP A 148 4.36 -12.41 6.44
C ASP A 148 5.50 -11.38 6.40
N SER A 149 5.17 -10.10 6.56
CA SER A 149 6.11 -9.00 6.34
C SER A 149 5.85 -7.84 7.29
N PHE A 150 6.92 -7.30 7.87
CA PHE A 150 6.90 -6.06 8.65
C PHE A 150 7.71 -4.98 7.91
N VAL A 151 7.02 -3.97 7.39
CA VAL A 151 7.64 -2.96 6.51
C VAL A 151 7.91 -1.67 7.27
N ILE A 152 9.18 -1.24 7.30
CA ILE A 152 9.59 0.09 7.75
C ILE A 152 9.56 1.03 6.54
N ASN A 153 8.53 1.86 6.45
CA ASN A 153 8.36 2.80 5.35
C ASN A 153 8.91 4.17 5.74
N MET A 154 10.03 4.56 5.12
CA MET A 154 10.68 5.85 5.33
C MET A 154 10.02 6.91 4.46
N LEU A 155 9.75 8.07 5.04
CA LEU A 155 9.07 9.19 4.40
C LEU A 155 9.96 10.45 4.48
N PRO A 156 9.72 11.45 3.60
CA PRO A 156 10.32 12.77 3.72
C PRO A 156 10.21 13.37 5.13
N LYS A 157 11.15 14.25 5.48
CA LYS A 157 11.24 14.93 6.80
C LYS A 157 11.45 13.98 7.98
N GLY A 158 12.00 12.79 7.71
CA GLY A 158 12.31 11.81 8.75
C GLY A 158 11.11 11.02 9.26
N HIS A 159 9.91 11.17 8.69
CA HIS A 159 8.74 10.40 9.12
C HIS A 159 8.93 8.91 8.83
N VAL A 160 8.37 8.05 9.67
CA VAL A 160 8.37 6.60 9.49
C VAL A 160 6.98 6.05 9.76
N TRP A 161 6.47 5.32 8.79
CA TRP A 161 5.25 4.52 8.91
C TRP A 161 5.61 3.05 8.95
N LEU A 162 4.84 2.27 9.71
CA LEU A 162 5.07 0.83 9.87
C LEU A 162 3.85 0.07 9.38
N TYR A 163 4.08 -0.96 8.57
CA TYR A 163 3.03 -1.81 8.02
C TYR A 163 3.22 -3.26 8.45
N LEU A 164 2.09 -3.98 8.53
CA LEU A 164 2.09 -5.42 8.34
C LEU A 164 1.49 -5.72 6.98
N THR A 165 2.22 -6.48 6.18
CA THR A 165 1.79 -6.85 4.82
C THR A 165 1.73 -8.37 4.67
N GLY A 166 0.87 -8.80 3.76
CA GLY A 166 0.71 -10.17 3.34
C GLY A 166 -0.01 -10.23 2.00
N THR A 167 -0.16 -11.43 1.46
CA THR A 167 -0.84 -11.62 0.17
C THR A 167 -2.25 -11.03 0.18
N GLY A 168 -2.51 -10.04 -0.67
CA GLY A 168 -3.83 -9.40 -0.79
C GLY A 168 -4.23 -8.48 0.38
N ARG A 169 -3.30 -8.16 1.30
CA ARG A 169 -3.59 -7.25 2.43
C ARG A 169 -2.37 -6.46 2.92
N SER A 170 -2.55 -5.17 3.18
CA SER A 170 -1.57 -4.32 3.86
C SER A 170 -2.26 -3.42 4.87
N GLU A 171 -1.79 -3.45 6.12
CA GLU A 171 -2.33 -2.67 7.24
C GLU A 171 -1.29 -1.69 7.76
N LEU A 172 -1.67 -0.41 7.90
CA LEU A 172 -0.84 0.59 8.58
C LEU A 172 -0.97 0.41 10.09
N VAL A 173 0.12 -0.06 10.72
CA VAL A 173 0.12 -0.35 12.16
C VAL A 173 0.55 0.86 12.99
N CYS A 174 1.43 1.71 12.48
CA CYS A 174 1.90 2.94 13.13
C CYS A 174 2.20 4.04 12.10
N ASP A 175 1.77 5.27 12.39
CA ASP A 175 1.88 6.43 11.49
C ASP A 175 2.52 7.67 12.16
N SER A 176 3.11 7.48 13.34
CA SER A 176 3.48 8.56 14.26
C SER A 176 4.98 8.65 14.56
N LEU A 177 5.81 7.78 13.98
CA LEU A 177 7.25 7.83 14.21
C LEU A 177 7.88 8.92 13.35
N GLN A 178 8.86 9.62 13.93
CA GLN A 178 9.66 10.61 13.24
C GLN A 178 11.09 10.57 13.79
N GLY A 179 12.04 10.56 12.87
CA GLY A 179 13.46 10.55 13.14
C GLY A 179 14.03 11.95 13.23
N GLU A 180 15.24 12.00 13.77
CA GLU A 180 16.05 13.22 13.76
C GLU A 180 16.96 13.25 12.52
N GLU A 181 17.26 14.45 12.05
CA GLU A 181 18.31 14.66 11.07
C GLU A 181 19.66 14.36 11.72
N VAL A 182 20.51 13.59 11.04
CA VAL A 182 21.83 13.21 11.53
C VAL A 182 22.91 13.87 10.67
N GLN A 183 23.92 14.44 11.32
CA GLN A 183 25.12 14.92 10.62
C GLN A 183 26.03 13.72 10.29
N MET A 184 26.23 13.47 9.01
CA MET A 184 27.03 12.36 8.50
C MET A 184 27.70 12.77 7.18
N SER A 185 28.94 12.34 6.94
CA SER A 185 29.58 12.54 5.65
C SER A 185 29.14 11.45 4.66
N LEU A 186 29.18 11.74 3.35
CA LEU A 186 28.94 10.70 2.33
C LEU A 186 29.93 9.54 2.50
N LYS A 187 31.19 9.82 2.83
CA LYS A 187 32.21 8.79 3.05
C LYS A 187 31.84 7.84 4.19
N ASP A 188 31.29 8.37 5.29
CA ASP A 188 30.84 7.54 6.39
C ASP A 188 29.63 6.69 5.98
N PHE A 189 28.73 7.23 5.17
CA PHE A 189 27.53 6.54 4.73
C PHE A 189 27.82 5.41 3.72
N ASP A 190 28.55 5.75 2.66
CA ASP A 190 28.92 4.90 1.53
C ASP A 190 30.31 5.33 1.00
N GLU A 191 31.35 4.58 1.40
CA GLU A 191 32.72 4.88 1.03
C GLU A 191 32.95 4.71 -0.49
N GLU A 192 32.36 3.70 -1.11
CA GLU A 192 32.47 3.47 -2.56
C GLU A 192 31.74 4.57 -3.34
N GLY A 193 30.53 4.92 -2.90
CA GLY A 193 29.75 6.04 -3.44
C GLY A 193 30.50 7.36 -3.35
N TYR A 194 31.19 7.61 -2.23
CA TYR A 194 32.09 8.75 -2.07
C TYR A 194 33.26 8.69 -3.06
N GLU A 195 33.91 7.55 -3.23
CA GLU A 195 35.05 7.45 -4.15
C GLU A 195 34.69 7.78 -5.59
N TYR A 196 33.47 7.41 -6.04
CA TYR A 196 33.00 7.71 -7.38
C TYR A 196 32.44 9.14 -7.56
N ARG A 197 31.67 9.64 -6.59
CA ARG A 197 30.92 10.90 -6.73
C ARG A 197 31.53 12.09 -6.01
N LYS A 198 32.41 11.85 -5.05
CA LYS A 198 33.14 12.81 -4.18
C LYS A 198 32.28 13.74 -3.30
N THR A 199 31.02 13.99 -3.65
CA THR A 199 30.12 14.88 -2.92
C THR A 199 28.72 14.26 -2.79
N LEU A 200 28.01 14.60 -1.71
CA LEU A 200 26.63 14.15 -1.49
C LEU A 200 25.69 14.61 -2.62
N ASP A 201 25.86 15.85 -3.10
CA ASP A 201 25.05 16.39 -4.18
C ASP A 201 25.18 15.58 -5.48
N ALA A 202 26.42 15.32 -5.91
CA ALA A 202 26.69 14.52 -7.11
C ALA A 202 26.22 13.07 -6.94
N PHE A 203 26.29 12.53 -5.72
CA PHE A 203 25.79 11.19 -5.40
C PHE A 203 24.28 11.10 -5.54
N CYS A 204 23.53 11.96 -4.85
CA CYS A 204 22.07 12.01 -4.94
C CYS A 204 21.60 12.30 -6.38
N LYS A 205 22.23 13.26 -7.08
CA LYS A 205 21.92 13.53 -8.49
C LYS A 205 22.17 12.31 -9.38
N GLY A 206 23.25 11.58 -9.13
CA GLY A 206 23.56 10.33 -9.81
C GLY A 206 22.47 9.28 -9.62
N ARG A 207 22.05 9.05 -8.38
CA ARG A 207 20.98 8.09 -8.04
C ARG A 207 19.63 8.46 -8.66
N LEU A 208 19.31 9.75 -8.74
CA LEU A 208 18.04 10.22 -9.32
C LEU A 208 18.03 10.29 -10.85
N THR A 209 19.16 10.04 -11.52
CA THR A 209 19.22 10.10 -13.00
C THR A 209 18.34 9.04 -13.65
N ASP A 210 18.19 7.88 -13.01
CA ASP A 210 17.37 6.76 -13.49
C ASP A 210 15.86 6.93 -13.19
N TYR A 211 15.47 8.02 -12.52
CA TYR A 211 14.11 8.29 -12.07
C TYR A 211 13.62 9.68 -12.52
N PRO A 212 13.38 9.91 -13.83
CA PRO A 212 12.95 11.22 -14.34
C PRO A 212 11.65 11.72 -13.69
N ASP A 213 10.72 10.82 -13.38
CA ASP A 213 9.44 11.19 -12.75
C ASP A 213 9.63 11.76 -11.34
N VAL A 214 10.67 11.32 -10.60
CA VAL A 214 11.03 11.92 -9.30
C VAL A 214 11.44 13.38 -9.50
N ILE A 215 12.26 13.65 -10.52
CA ILE A 215 12.73 15.01 -10.82
C ILE A 215 11.56 15.92 -11.21
N ASP A 216 10.62 15.41 -12.02
CA ASP A 216 9.47 16.18 -12.45
C ASP A 216 8.45 16.39 -11.31
N ASN A 217 8.24 15.39 -10.45
CA ASN A 217 7.48 15.56 -9.22
C ASN A 217 8.09 16.63 -8.31
N LEU A 218 9.42 16.63 -8.12
CA LEU A 218 10.08 17.63 -7.29
C LEU A 218 9.94 19.05 -7.86
N LYS A 219 9.99 19.23 -9.18
CA LYS A 219 9.74 20.54 -9.81
C LYS A 219 8.30 21.00 -9.61
N LYS A 220 7.34 20.08 -9.68
CA LYS A 220 5.90 20.37 -9.63
C LYS A 220 5.38 20.57 -8.20
N ASN A 221 5.76 19.67 -7.29
CA ASN A 221 5.18 19.51 -5.96
C ASN A 221 6.17 19.79 -4.82
N GLY A 222 7.48 19.77 -5.10
CA GLY A 222 8.52 19.92 -4.09
C GLY A 222 8.58 18.75 -3.10
N ILE A 223 9.19 19.00 -1.94
CA ILE A 223 9.17 18.06 -0.81
C ILE A 223 7.89 18.31 0.00
N PRO A 224 7.07 17.29 0.27
CA PRO A 224 5.79 17.48 0.95
C PRO A 224 5.99 17.84 2.41
N GLU A 225 5.30 18.90 2.87
CA GLU A 225 5.31 19.31 4.28
C GLU A 225 4.14 18.70 5.07
N ASN A 226 2.90 18.86 4.56
CA ASN A 226 1.68 18.46 5.28
C ASN A 226 0.94 17.27 4.63
N LEU A 227 1.59 16.57 3.69
CA LEU A 227 0.94 15.50 2.92
C LEU A 227 0.60 14.31 3.81
N TRP A 228 1.53 13.86 4.65
CA TRP A 228 1.36 12.70 5.52
C TRP A 228 0.24 12.91 6.54
N GLU A 229 0.11 14.13 7.07
CA GLU A 229 -0.98 14.52 7.95
C GLU A 229 -2.35 14.47 7.25
N LYS A 230 -2.41 14.78 5.95
CA LYS A 230 -3.64 14.67 5.16
C LYS A 230 -3.95 13.20 4.83
N TYR A 231 -2.94 12.43 4.43
CA TYR A 231 -3.09 11.02 4.04
C TYR A 231 -3.56 10.14 5.19
N LYS A 232 -2.99 10.31 6.38
CA LYS A 232 -3.33 9.48 7.55
C LYS A 232 -4.72 9.77 8.13
N ARG A 233 -5.43 10.81 7.66
CA ARG A 233 -6.78 11.10 8.13
C ARG A 233 -7.70 9.93 7.79
N ARG A 234 -8.41 9.46 8.80
CA ARG A 234 -9.39 8.39 8.70
C ARG A 234 -10.78 8.91 8.98
N PHE A 235 -11.76 8.37 8.25
CA PHE A 235 -13.15 8.77 8.30
C PHE A 235 -14.02 7.53 8.54
N PRO A 236 -15.10 7.61 9.33
CA PRO A 236 -15.98 6.47 9.59
C PRO A 236 -16.95 6.28 8.43
N TYR A 237 -16.49 5.61 7.37
CA TYR A 237 -17.31 5.35 6.18
C TYR A 237 -17.14 3.93 5.65
N GLU A 238 -18.11 3.49 4.86
CA GLU A 238 -18.06 2.26 4.09
C GLU A 238 -18.19 2.54 2.59
N ILE A 239 -17.69 1.64 1.76
CA ILE A 239 -17.80 1.72 0.29
C ILE A 239 -19.01 0.89 -0.13
N THR A 240 -19.95 1.50 -0.85
CA THR A 240 -21.21 0.88 -1.27
C THR A 240 -21.39 1.00 -2.78
N TYR A 241 -22.08 0.01 -3.35
CA TYR A 241 -22.40 -0.03 -4.78
C TYR A 241 -23.91 -0.02 -4.95
N SER A 242 -24.39 0.74 -5.92
CA SER A 242 -25.80 0.73 -6.31
C SER A 242 -25.90 0.59 -7.83
N PHE A 243 -26.79 -0.28 -8.29
CA PHE A 243 -26.98 -0.56 -9.71
C PHE A 243 -28.38 -0.13 -10.14
N GLU A 244 -28.49 0.64 -11.21
CA GLU A 244 -29.80 0.95 -11.82
C GLU A 244 -30.42 -0.30 -12.48
N ASN A 245 -29.57 -1.24 -12.94
CA ASN A 245 -30.04 -2.55 -13.40
C ASN A 245 -30.13 -3.53 -12.22
N ASN A 246 -31.36 -3.90 -11.85
CA ASN A 246 -31.66 -4.80 -10.73
C ASN A 246 -31.12 -6.24 -10.90
N ASN A 247 -30.71 -6.64 -12.12
CA ASN A 247 -30.09 -7.94 -12.36
C ASN A 247 -28.56 -7.93 -12.15
N SER A 248 -28.00 -6.80 -11.74
CA SER A 248 -26.56 -6.66 -11.52
C SER A 248 -26.15 -7.30 -10.20
N ILE A 249 -25.06 -8.05 -10.21
CA ILE A 249 -24.51 -8.73 -9.04
C ILE A 249 -23.06 -8.28 -8.87
N LEU A 250 -22.74 -7.65 -7.74
CA LEU A 250 -21.36 -7.33 -7.39
C LEU A 250 -20.59 -8.63 -7.12
N GLY A 251 -19.41 -8.75 -7.71
CA GLY A 251 -18.51 -9.87 -7.51
C GLY A 251 -17.88 -9.89 -6.11
N HIS A 252 -17.16 -10.98 -5.84
CA HIS A 252 -16.39 -11.14 -4.61
C HIS A 252 -14.95 -10.63 -4.73
N ASN A 253 -14.53 -10.29 -5.95
CA ASN A 253 -13.19 -9.80 -6.27
C ASN A 253 -13.24 -8.29 -6.43
N TYR A 254 -12.85 -7.59 -5.38
CA TYR A 254 -12.54 -6.17 -5.45
C TYR A 254 -11.36 -5.85 -4.53
N LEU A 255 -10.59 -4.85 -4.94
CA LEU A 255 -9.42 -4.33 -4.27
C LEU A 255 -9.67 -2.85 -3.96
N TYR A 256 -9.47 -2.48 -2.71
CA TYR A 256 -9.43 -1.07 -2.29
C TYR A 256 -8.00 -0.71 -1.97
N ARG A 257 -7.50 0.39 -2.55
CA ARG A 257 -6.22 0.99 -2.18
C ARG A 257 -6.45 2.38 -1.64
N PHE A 258 -5.78 2.72 -0.56
CA PHE A 258 -5.96 3.99 0.16
C PHE A 258 -4.75 4.90 -0.03
N LEU A 259 -4.92 6.21 0.22
CA LEU A 259 -3.81 7.17 0.20
C LEU A 259 -2.67 6.78 1.15
N THR A 260 -2.96 6.05 2.23
CA THR A 260 -1.97 5.55 3.18
C THR A 260 -1.13 4.38 2.65
N GLY A 261 -1.37 3.88 1.43
CA GLY A 261 -0.73 2.67 0.90
C GLY A 261 -1.35 1.36 1.39
N GLU A 262 -2.24 1.43 2.40
CA GLU A 262 -3.07 0.29 2.79
C GLU A 262 -3.87 -0.23 1.61
N TYR A 263 -4.06 -1.54 1.55
CA TYR A 263 -4.95 -2.15 0.59
C TYR A 263 -5.60 -3.40 1.13
N PHE A 264 -6.85 -3.61 0.73
CA PHE A 264 -7.66 -4.73 1.17
C PHE A 264 -8.34 -5.38 -0.03
N HIS A 265 -8.14 -6.68 -0.20
CA HIS A 265 -9.13 -7.49 -0.90
C HIS A 265 -10.37 -7.62 0.00
N ARG A 266 -11.54 -7.83 -0.62
CA ARG A 266 -12.76 -8.14 0.13
C ARG A 266 -12.53 -9.25 1.17
N ASP A 267 -12.76 -8.92 2.43
CA ASP A 267 -12.92 -9.88 3.52
C ASP A 267 -14.17 -9.49 4.32
N ASP A 268 -15.25 -10.26 4.16
CA ASP A 268 -16.54 -9.99 4.82
C ASP A 268 -16.45 -10.10 6.36
N ASN A 269 -15.36 -10.67 6.89
CA ASN A 269 -15.17 -10.85 8.33
C ASN A 269 -14.47 -9.67 9.00
N VAL A 270 -13.76 -8.84 8.24
CA VAL A 270 -13.00 -7.72 8.81
C VAL A 270 -13.68 -6.40 8.51
N LYS A 271 -14.16 -5.75 9.58
CA LYS A 271 -14.74 -4.41 9.52
C LYS A 271 -13.74 -3.38 9.99
N HIS A 272 -13.45 -2.41 9.14
CA HIS A 272 -12.68 -1.24 9.51
C HIS A 272 -13.65 -0.16 9.99
N PRO A 273 -13.61 0.25 11.28
CA PRO A 273 -14.52 1.28 11.79
C PRO A 273 -14.29 2.65 11.15
N THR A 274 -13.08 2.87 10.64
CA THR A 274 -12.67 4.05 9.89
C THR A 274 -11.72 3.65 8.79
N LEU A 275 -11.80 4.32 7.65
CA LEU A 275 -10.93 4.11 6.50
C LEU A 275 -10.24 5.45 6.13
N PRO A 276 -9.00 5.41 5.61
CA PRO A 276 -8.40 6.57 4.95
C PRO A 276 -9.14 6.91 3.66
N CYS A 277 -8.79 8.01 2.98
CA CYS A 277 -9.37 8.28 1.65
C CYS A 277 -8.97 7.17 0.66
N VAL A 278 -9.96 6.58 -0.02
CA VAL A 278 -9.70 5.61 -1.08
C VAL A 278 -9.12 6.33 -2.31
N ARG A 279 -8.03 5.79 -2.84
CA ARG A 279 -7.34 6.30 -4.03
C ARG A 279 -7.67 5.46 -5.26
N GLU A 280 -7.88 4.16 -5.07
CA GLU A 280 -8.17 3.23 -6.15
C GLU A 280 -9.22 2.21 -5.71
N ILE A 281 -10.16 1.92 -6.60
CA ILE A 281 -11.08 0.79 -6.48
C ILE A 281 -10.95 -0.04 -7.76
N GLN A 282 -10.70 -1.33 -7.62
CA GLN A 282 -10.95 -2.31 -8.65
C GLN A 282 -12.13 -3.17 -8.22
N CYS A 283 -13.14 -3.34 -9.06
CA CYS A 283 -14.27 -4.22 -8.75
C CYS A 283 -14.86 -4.88 -9.99
N ILE A 284 -15.34 -6.10 -9.79
CA ILE A 284 -16.05 -6.86 -10.81
C ILE A 284 -17.55 -6.87 -10.50
N TRP A 285 -18.40 -6.73 -11.53
CA TRP A 285 -19.84 -7.01 -11.42
C TRP A 285 -20.36 -7.77 -12.65
N LYS A 286 -21.50 -8.44 -12.48
CA LYS A 286 -22.13 -9.26 -13.53
C LYS A 286 -23.50 -8.78 -13.87
N VAL A 287 -23.85 -8.86 -15.16
CA VAL A 287 -25.22 -8.72 -15.65
C VAL A 287 -25.52 -9.94 -16.52
N GLY A 288 -26.29 -10.88 -15.99
CA GLY A 288 -26.48 -12.19 -16.63
C GLY A 288 -25.15 -12.94 -16.74
N THR A 289 -24.75 -13.29 -17.95
CA THR A 289 -23.48 -13.99 -18.24
C THR A 289 -22.33 -13.06 -18.61
N THR A 290 -22.55 -11.75 -18.68
CA THR A 290 -21.53 -10.75 -18.98
C THR A 290 -20.90 -10.26 -17.68
N GLU A 291 -19.57 -10.25 -17.65
CA GLU A 291 -18.76 -9.72 -16.56
C GLU A 291 -18.19 -8.35 -16.96
N TYR A 292 -18.13 -7.42 -16.00
CA TYR A 292 -17.52 -6.11 -16.14
C TYR A 292 -16.43 -5.97 -15.08
N ASP A 293 -15.23 -5.60 -15.51
CA ASP A 293 -14.09 -5.31 -14.62
C ASP A 293 -13.81 -3.81 -14.65
N GLY A 294 -14.13 -3.13 -13.56
CA GLY A 294 -14.05 -1.67 -13.46
C GLY A 294 -12.91 -1.22 -12.57
N PHE A 295 -12.19 -0.21 -13.07
CA PHE A 295 -11.06 0.43 -12.40
C PHE A 295 -11.40 1.90 -12.20
N PHE A 296 -11.32 2.37 -10.96
CA PHE A 296 -11.66 3.73 -10.55
C PHE A 296 -10.46 4.35 -9.84
N PHE A 297 -9.84 5.35 -10.46
CA PHE A 297 -8.73 6.12 -9.91
C PHE A 297 -9.23 7.49 -9.50
N PHE A 298 -9.11 7.80 -8.22
CA PHE A 298 -9.66 9.03 -7.66
C PHE A 298 -8.62 10.16 -7.73
N ASP A 299 -9.03 11.38 -8.09
CA ASP A 299 -8.13 12.53 -8.07
C ASP A 299 -7.73 12.85 -6.62
N GLU A 300 -6.42 12.86 -6.37
CA GLU A 300 -5.84 13.01 -5.03
C GLU A 300 -6.34 14.26 -4.29
N ASN A 301 -6.32 15.40 -4.96
CA ASN A 301 -6.72 16.66 -4.36
C ASN A 301 -8.22 16.68 -4.09
N GLU A 302 -9.03 16.20 -5.04
CA GLU A 302 -10.48 16.10 -4.89
C GLU A 302 -10.87 15.26 -3.67
N ILE A 303 -10.28 14.07 -3.49
CA ILE A 303 -10.62 13.23 -2.33
C ILE A 303 -10.16 13.84 -1.01
N ILE A 304 -8.96 14.44 -0.96
CA ILE A 304 -8.49 15.11 0.27
C ILE A 304 -9.45 16.23 0.68
N GLU A 305 -9.87 17.06 -0.28
CA GLU A 305 -10.76 18.19 -0.02
C GLU A 305 -12.19 17.73 0.29
N LYS A 306 -12.75 16.81 -0.51
CA LYS A 306 -14.15 16.37 -0.38
C LYS A 306 -14.41 15.55 0.86
N TYR A 307 -13.48 14.68 1.27
CA TYR A 307 -13.62 13.98 2.54
C TYR A 307 -13.54 14.96 3.72
N ALA A 308 -12.62 15.92 3.67
CA ALA A 308 -12.53 16.95 4.72
C ALA A 308 -13.80 17.80 4.81
N GLU A 309 -14.37 18.20 3.67
CA GLU A 309 -15.63 18.95 3.58
C GLU A 309 -16.82 18.13 4.11
N ALA A 310 -16.94 16.86 3.68
CA ALA A 310 -18.09 16.03 3.97
C ALA A 310 -18.21 15.65 5.45
N PHE A 311 -17.08 15.26 6.06
CA PHE A 311 -17.03 14.78 7.45
C PHE A 311 -16.78 15.92 8.46
N GLY A 312 -16.18 17.03 8.02
CA GLY A 312 -15.84 18.16 8.88
C GLY A 312 -14.94 17.74 10.05
N SER A 313 -15.24 18.25 11.24
CA SER A 313 -14.54 17.92 12.51
C SER A 313 -15.32 16.94 13.39
N THR A 314 -16.37 16.30 12.88
CA THR A 314 -17.32 15.48 13.64
C THR A 314 -17.17 14.00 13.30
N GLU A 315 -17.45 13.11 14.25
CA GLU A 315 -17.47 11.64 14.05
C GLU A 315 -18.70 11.14 13.25
N LYS A 316 -19.11 11.87 12.22
CA LYS A 316 -20.26 11.54 11.39
C LYS A 316 -19.97 10.30 10.56
N LYS A 317 -20.89 9.33 10.58
CA LYS A 317 -20.80 8.17 9.70
C LYS A 317 -21.24 8.54 8.29
N GLY A 318 -20.62 7.90 7.30
CA GLY A 318 -20.95 8.12 5.90
C GLY A 318 -20.73 6.91 5.02
N GLU A 319 -20.93 7.12 3.73
CA GLU A 319 -20.71 6.10 2.70
C GLU A 319 -20.04 6.75 1.49
N LEU A 320 -19.12 6.05 0.85
CA LEU A 320 -18.75 6.32 -0.54
C LEU A 320 -19.66 5.47 -1.41
N VAL A 321 -20.49 6.11 -2.23
CA VAL A 321 -21.44 5.44 -3.12
C VAL A 321 -20.90 5.43 -4.54
N ILE A 322 -20.74 4.24 -5.13
CA ILE A 322 -20.49 4.03 -6.56
C ILE A 322 -21.83 3.63 -7.20
N HIS A 323 -22.50 4.60 -7.85
CA HIS A 323 -23.73 4.33 -8.58
C HIS A 323 -23.45 4.01 -10.05
N ILE A 324 -23.89 2.85 -10.51
CA ILE A 324 -23.63 2.32 -11.86
C ILE A 324 -24.96 2.30 -12.62
N SER A 325 -25.00 3.02 -13.75
CA SER A 325 -26.20 3.07 -14.60
C SER A 325 -26.54 1.72 -15.23
N LYS A 326 -27.76 1.58 -15.75
CA LYS A 326 -28.24 0.33 -16.36
C LYS A 326 -27.46 -0.08 -17.61
N TYR A 327 -26.69 0.84 -18.18
CA TYR A 327 -25.84 0.65 -19.34
C TYR A 327 -24.40 0.27 -18.98
N ASN A 328 -24.05 0.21 -17.69
CA ASN A 328 -22.72 -0.14 -17.17
C ASN A 328 -21.57 0.80 -17.62
N ASN A 329 -21.89 1.97 -18.16
CA ASN A 329 -20.91 2.92 -18.74
C ASN A 329 -21.13 4.37 -18.29
N LYS A 330 -21.92 4.58 -17.23
CA LYS A 330 -22.08 5.89 -16.56
C LYS A 330 -22.08 5.66 -15.07
N PHE A 331 -21.36 6.53 -14.37
CA PHE A 331 -21.06 6.42 -12.96
C PHE A 331 -21.40 7.74 -12.26
N ASP A 332 -22.15 7.67 -11.16
CA ASP A 332 -22.36 8.78 -10.23
C ASP A 332 -21.69 8.40 -8.91
N ILE A 333 -20.61 9.10 -8.58
CA ILE A 333 -19.72 8.78 -7.47
C ILE A 333 -19.77 9.92 -6.46
N PHE A 334 -20.14 9.62 -5.22
CA PHE A 334 -20.28 10.66 -4.20
C PHE A 334 -20.12 10.11 -2.79
N LEU A 335 -19.68 10.97 -1.88
CA LEU A 335 -19.83 10.72 -0.45
C LEU A 335 -21.24 11.07 -0.01
N ARG A 336 -21.84 10.24 0.83
CA ARG A 336 -23.11 10.49 1.51
C ARG A 336 -22.85 10.58 3.02
N VAL A 337 -22.99 11.79 3.57
CA VAL A 337 -22.76 12.06 5.01
C VAL A 337 -23.91 12.94 5.51
N ASP A 338 -24.58 12.53 6.59
CA ASP A 338 -25.77 13.19 7.14
C ASP A 338 -26.85 13.51 6.08
N GLY A 339 -27.09 12.58 5.16
CA GLY A 339 -28.07 12.75 4.07
C GLY A 339 -27.67 13.75 2.98
N LYS A 340 -26.50 14.40 3.08
CA LYS A 340 -25.95 15.27 2.04
C LYS A 340 -25.05 14.47 1.10
N LYS A 341 -25.09 14.83 -0.19
CA LYS A 341 -24.21 14.27 -1.22
C LYS A 341 -23.06 15.22 -1.52
N TYR A 342 -21.84 14.67 -1.59
CA TYR A 342 -20.62 15.38 -2.00
C TYR A 342 -20.03 14.65 -3.22
N PRO A 343 -20.29 15.12 -4.45
CA PRO A 343 -19.85 14.46 -5.67
C PRO A 343 -18.32 14.45 -5.83
N LEU A 344 -17.81 13.36 -6.40
CA LEU A 344 -16.44 13.20 -6.89
C LEU A 344 -16.50 13.17 -8.42
N GLN A 345 -16.01 14.21 -9.07
CA GLN A 345 -16.22 14.48 -10.49
C GLN A 345 -14.99 14.20 -11.34
N LYS A 346 -13.81 14.06 -10.73
CA LYS A 346 -12.53 13.90 -11.42
C LYS A 346 -12.04 12.45 -11.46
N THR A 347 -12.87 11.49 -11.03
CA THR A 347 -12.51 10.07 -11.08
C THR A 347 -12.23 9.63 -12.51
N MET A 348 -11.02 9.11 -12.74
CA MET A 348 -10.63 8.44 -13.96
C MET A 348 -11.11 6.99 -13.88
N ILE A 349 -11.85 6.57 -14.89
CA ILE A 349 -12.55 5.28 -14.90
C ILE A 349 -12.35 4.62 -16.26
N HIS A 350 -11.96 3.36 -16.22
CA HIS A 350 -12.13 2.46 -17.36
C HIS A 350 -12.75 1.14 -16.91
N VAL A 351 -13.45 0.49 -17.85
CA VAL A 351 -14.18 -0.75 -17.62
C VAL A 351 -13.94 -1.67 -18.81
N PHE A 352 -13.51 -2.89 -18.54
CA PHE A 352 -13.52 -3.98 -19.51
C PHE A 352 -14.82 -4.77 -19.39
N ARG A 353 -15.22 -5.41 -20.48
CA ARG A 353 -16.40 -6.26 -20.54
C ARG A 353 -16.00 -7.60 -21.11
N ASP A 354 -16.20 -8.68 -20.36
CA ASP A 354 -15.99 -10.05 -20.85
C ASP A 354 -17.36 -10.67 -21.18
N THR A 355 -17.55 -11.02 -22.46
CA THR A 355 -18.74 -11.73 -22.93
C THR A 355 -18.42 -13.21 -23.15
N PRO A 356 -19.40 -14.13 -23.03
CA PRO A 356 -19.15 -15.57 -23.25
C PRO A 356 -18.53 -15.92 -24.62
N GLN A 357 -18.71 -15.04 -25.61
CA GLN A 357 -18.18 -15.21 -26.96
C GLN A 357 -16.71 -14.80 -27.10
N LYS A 358 -16.13 -14.10 -26.11
CA LYS A 358 -14.75 -13.59 -26.12
C LYS A 358 -14.41 -12.87 -27.43
N LEU A 359 -15.20 -11.84 -27.72
CA LEU A 359 -15.04 -11.07 -28.95
C LEU A 359 -13.73 -10.28 -28.87
N LYS A 360 -13.10 -9.99 -30.02
CA LYS A 360 -11.91 -9.11 -30.05
C LYS A 360 -12.18 -7.72 -29.46
N GLU A 361 -13.43 -7.26 -29.51
CA GLU A 361 -13.84 -5.98 -28.91
C GLU A 361 -13.78 -6.00 -27.38
N ASP A 362 -13.79 -7.19 -26.77
CA ASP A 362 -13.67 -7.36 -25.32
C ASP A 362 -12.20 -7.19 -24.84
N ASP A 363 -11.23 -7.16 -25.77
CA ASP A 363 -9.83 -6.82 -25.49
C ASP A 363 -9.62 -5.30 -25.29
N GLU A 364 -10.59 -4.46 -25.68
CA GLU A 364 -10.56 -3.02 -25.54
C GLU A 364 -11.48 -2.55 -24.39
N PRO A 365 -11.20 -1.40 -23.74
CA PRO A 365 -12.08 -0.88 -22.72
C PRO A 365 -13.49 -0.60 -23.26
N PHE A 366 -14.50 -1.28 -22.69
CA PHE A 366 -15.92 -1.02 -22.92
C PHE A 366 -16.31 0.43 -22.56
N TYR A 367 -15.67 0.98 -21.53
CA TYR A 367 -15.75 2.38 -21.17
C TYR A 367 -14.37 2.87 -20.73
N ASN A 368 -14.02 4.11 -21.08
CA ASN A 368 -12.80 4.77 -20.62
C ASN A 368 -12.95 6.29 -20.80
N ASN A 369 -12.88 7.05 -19.70
CA ASN A 369 -12.96 8.52 -19.70
C ASN A 369 -11.59 9.24 -19.63
N HIS A 370 -10.49 8.49 -19.69
CA HIS A 370 -9.10 8.97 -19.62
C HIS A 370 -8.22 8.30 -20.69
N ARG A 371 -8.72 8.18 -21.92
CA ARG A 371 -8.05 7.41 -23.01
C ARG A 371 -6.67 7.94 -23.39
N ASP A 372 -6.41 9.19 -23.07
CA ASP A 372 -5.18 9.94 -23.27
C ASP A 372 -4.14 9.68 -22.17
N ILE A 373 -4.53 9.04 -21.07
CA ILE A 373 -3.66 8.70 -19.94
C ILE A 373 -3.69 7.19 -19.74
N TYR A 374 -2.53 6.56 -19.88
CA TYR A 374 -2.38 5.16 -19.54
C TYR A 374 -2.51 4.96 -18.03
N SER A 375 -3.33 4.00 -17.59
CA SER A 375 -3.67 3.79 -16.16
C SER A 375 -2.45 3.57 -15.27
N GLY A 376 -1.39 2.97 -15.81
CA GLY A 376 -0.14 2.75 -15.08
C GLY A 376 0.67 4.02 -14.79
N ASP A 377 0.32 5.14 -15.44
CA ASP A 377 0.92 6.46 -15.24
C ASP A 377 0.11 7.34 -14.28
N ILE A 378 -1.01 6.83 -13.74
CA ILE A 378 -1.81 7.53 -12.73
C ILE A 378 -1.12 7.37 -11.37
N HIS A 379 -0.48 8.45 -10.92
CA HIS A 379 0.30 8.48 -9.69
C HIS A 379 -0.18 9.54 -8.71
N TYR A 380 0.07 9.27 -7.43
CA TYR A 380 -0.25 10.16 -6.30
C TYR A 380 1.04 10.77 -5.75
N ILE A 381 0.99 12.01 -5.25
CA ILE A 381 2.19 12.74 -4.82
C ILE A 381 2.98 11.95 -3.77
N GLY A 382 2.29 11.26 -2.87
CA GLY A 382 2.89 10.46 -1.80
C GLY A 382 2.94 8.97 -2.09
N GLU A 383 2.62 8.52 -3.31
CA GLU A 383 2.51 7.11 -3.68
C GLU A 383 3.72 6.26 -3.31
#